data_AF-A0A212M0X5-F1
#
_entry.id   AF-A0A212M0X5-F1
#
_cell.length_a   1.000
_cell.length_b   1.000
_cell.length_c   1.000
_cell.angle_alpha   90.00
_cell.angle_beta   90.00
_cell.angle_gamma   90.00
#
_symmetry.space_group_name_H-M   'P 1'
#
loop_
_entity.id
_entity.type
_entity.pdbx_description
1 polymer ?
#
loop_
_entity_poly.entity_id
_entity_poly.type
_entity_poly.pdbx_seq_one_letter_code
_entity_poly.pdbx_strand_id
1 'polypeptide(L)'
;MEIKIITAKQTWELRQKVLWPDKDISCVQLPDDNVGTHYGLYNGGRLIAVVSTFAKQGEIQFRKFATDQAYQGQGYGTTLLRHVISAAEAGGATAIWCNARLDKAAFYQKFGLEKTAEEYERDGLQYIIMRKQLVAARLSERLEQQIKFIVEVDKLKNIYRKNLVIGSERPETDAEHSWHLAIMAMLLAEHITSCRVDVLKIIKMVLIHDIVEIDAGDTYCYDQQAGLDKAAREQAAADRLFGLLPAGQSQELRALWDEFEQKQSPEARMADALDRLQPLLLHYHTGGKSWQDNGINADQVRERNRQTRGIAAELGLLVEQIIEDSVAKGYLPK
;
A
#
# COMPACT_ATOMS: atom_id res chain seq x y z
N MET A 1 21.49 -16.94 20.01
CA MET A 1 20.26 -17.11 20.83
C MET A 1 19.10 -17.34 19.89
N GLU A 2 18.18 -18.22 20.24
CA GLU A 2 17.05 -18.58 19.37
C GLU A 2 15.80 -18.86 20.20
N ILE A 3 14.65 -18.30 19.82
CA ILE A 3 13.35 -18.59 20.46
C ILE A 3 12.58 -19.54 19.55
N LYS A 4 12.05 -20.64 20.12
CA LYS A 4 11.25 -21.64 19.41
C LYS A 4 9.93 -21.89 20.10
N ILE A 5 8.92 -22.25 19.32
CA ILE A 5 7.77 -22.97 19.86
C ILE A 5 8.22 -24.39 20.14
N ILE A 6 7.96 -24.87 21.36
CA ILE A 6 8.35 -26.19 21.84
C ILE A 6 7.13 -26.91 22.40
N THR A 7 7.26 -28.22 22.63
CA THR A 7 6.20 -29.00 23.29
C THR A 7 6.14 -28.68 24.78
N ALA A 8 4.98 -28.88 25.40
CA ALA A 8 4.83 -28.77 26.86
C ALA A 8 5.88 -29.61 27.59
N LYS A 9 6.09 -30.86 27.14
CA LYS A 9 7.04 -31.81 27.75
C LYS A 9 8.47 -31.27 27.81
N GLN A 10 8.92 -30.58 26.76
CA GLN A 10 10.25 -29.96 26.71
C GLN A 10 10.42 -28.84 27.76
N THR A 11 9.33 -28.27 28.27
CA THR A 11 9.40 -27.20 29.28
C THR A 11 9.54 -27.74 30.71
N TRP A 12 9.06 -28.96 30.97
CA TRP A 12 8.81 -29.43 32.34
C TRP A 12 10.06 -29.52 33.20
N GLU A 13 11.16 -30.05 32.67
CA GLU A 13 12.42 -30.17 33.42
C GLU A 13 12.91 -28.81 33.90
N LEU A 14 12.94 -27.80 33.01
CA LEU A 14 13.36 -26.46 33.38
C LEU A 14 12.36 -25.77 34.32
N ARG A 15 11.05 -25.98 34.12
CA ARG A 15 10.02 -25.47 35.04
C ARG A 15 10.21 -26.02 36.45
N GLN A 16 10.39 -27.34 36.60
CA GLN A 16 10.60 -27.99 37.90
C GLN A 16 11.86 -27.44 38.56
N LYS A 17 13.01 -27.54 37.87
CA LYS A 17 14.31 -27.10 38.36
C LYS A 17 14.30 -25.67 38.91
N VAL A 18 13.61 -24.75 38.23
CA VAL A 18 13.62 -23.32 38.59
C VAL A 18 12.53 -22.95 39.58
N LEU A 19 11.33 -23.50 39.42
CA LEU A 19 10.16 -23.06 40.20
C LEU A 19 9.97 -23.86 41.49
N TRP A 20 10.24 -25.16 41.46
CA TRP A 20 10.07 -26.11 42.57
C TRP A 20 11.08 -27.28 42.46
N PRO A 21 12.37 -27.06 42.73
CA PRO A 21 13.43 -28.07 42.56
C PRO A 21 13.21 -29.33 43.41
N ASP A 22 12.58 -29.18 44.58
CA ASP A 22 12.38 -30.28 45.54
C ASP A 22 11.07 -31.06 45.33
N LYS A 23 10.28 -30.72 44.29
CA LYS A 23 9.00 -31.37 43.99
C LYS A 23 9.09 -32.25 42.74
N ASP A 24 8.20 -33.22 42.64
CA ASP A 24 8.07 -34.07 41.44
C ASP A 24 7.68 -33.26 40.20
N ILE A 25 8.08 -33.72 39.01
CA ILE A 25 7.82 -33.05 37.73
C ILE A 25 6.31 -32.87 37.44
N SER A 26 5.45 -33.73 38.00
CA SER A 26 3.99 -33.58 37.90
C SER A 26 3.48 -32.24 38.44
N CYS A 27 4.18 -31.61 39.40
CA CYS A 27 3.74 -30.33 39.97
C CYS A 27 3.87 -29.14 39.00
N VAL A 28 4.63 -29.29 37.91
CA VAL A 28 4.81 -28.25 36.90
C VAL A 28 4.01 -28.45 35.63
N GLN A 29 3.34 -29.59 35.51
CA GLN A 29 2.39 -29.85 34.44
C GLN A 29 1.14 -29.00 34.66
N LEU A 30 0.60 -28.46 33.59
CA LEU A 30 -0.65 -27.71 33.61
C LEU A 30 -1.76 -28.55 32.97
N PRO A 31 -2.99 -28.54 33.51
CA PRO A 31 -4.12 -29.22 32.86
C PRO A 31 -4.33 -28.78 31.41
N ASP A 32 -4.03 -27.51 31.13
CA ASP A 32 -4.22 -26.88 29.83
C ASP A 32 -2.96 -26.96 28.93
N ASP A 33 -1.90 -27.69 29.32
CA ASP A 33 -0.63 -27.73 28.55
C ASP A 33 -0.83 -28.26 27.11
N ASN A 34 -1.92 -28.94 26.79
CA ASN A 34 -2.23 -29.39 25.42
C ASN A 34 -2.76 -28.29 24.49
N VAL A 35 -3.30 -27.19 25.04
CA VAL A 35 -3.87 -26.07 24.28
C VAL A 35 -3.05 -24.78 24.40
N GLY A 36 -1.98 -24.80 25.19
CA GLY A 36 -1.06 -23.69 25.33
C GLY A 36 -0.06 -23.59 24.19
N THR A 37 0.47 -22.39 23.95
CA THR A 37 1.69 -22.20 23.14
C THR A 37 2.88 -22.04 24.07
N HIS A 38 3.90 -22.89 23.90
CA HIS A 38 5.08 -22.90 24.76
C HIS A 38 6.29 -22.38 24.01
N TYR A 39 6.97 -21.41 24.60
CA TYR A 39 8.17 -20.82 24.05
C TYR A 39 9.39 -21.28 24.83
N GLY A 40 10.43 -21.68 24.11
CA GLY A 40 11.75 -21.99 24.65
C GLY A 40 12.82 -21.08 24.05
N LEU A 41 13.62 -20.46 24.91
CA LEU A 41 14.81 -19.70 24.50
C LEU A 41 16.04 -20.58 24.65
N TYR A 42 16.75 -20.76 23.54
CA TYR A 42 17.97 -21.55 23.43
C TYR A 42 19.21 -20.66 23.34
N ASN A 43 20.27 -21.04 24.04
CA ASN A 43 21.60 -20.46 23.92
C ASN A 43 22.64 -21.58 23.77
N GLY A 44 23.40 -21.58 22.67
CA GLY A 44 24.35 -22.65 22.35
C GLY A 44 23.69 -24.04 22.28
N GLY A 45 22.47 -24.14 21.77
CA GLY A 45 21.70 -25.40 21.69
C GLY A 45 21.06 -25.86 23.01
N ARG A 46 21.33 -25.20 24.13
CA ARG A 46 20.73 -25.50 25.43
C ARG A 46 19.47 -24.68 25.68
N LEU A 47 18.39 -25.31 26.12
CA LEU A 47 17.18 -24.62 26.58
C LEU A 47 17.44 -23.95 27.93
N ILE A 48 17.37 -22.62 27.97
CA ILE A 48 17.77 -21.82 29.15
C ILE A 48 16.64 -20.99 29.75
N ALA A 49 15.58 -20.71 28.99
CA ALA A 49 14.37 -20.09 29.52
C ALA A 49 13.12 -20.64 28.82
N VAL A 50 12.02 -20.73 29.57
CA VAL A 50 10.72 -21.19 29.07
C VAL A 50 9.59 -20.32 29.58
N VAL A 51 8.54 -20.18 28.79
CA VAL A 51 7.27 -19.57 29.18
C VAL A 51 6.14 -20.23 28.39
N SER A 52 4.94 -20.23 28.93
CA SER A 52 3.78 -20.80 28.26
C SER A 52 2.62 -19.84 28.28
N THR A 53 1.92 -19.72 27.17
CA THR A 53 0.84 -18.77 26.94
C THR A 53 -0.46 -19.51 26.65
N PHE A 54 -1.56 -18.95 27.13
CA PHE A 54 -2.89 -19.55 27.07
C PHE A 54 -3.88 -18.45 26.70
N ALA A 55 -4.63 -18.65 25.61
CA ALA A 55 -5.69 -17.74 25.22
C ALA A 55 -6.89 -17.85 26.16
N LYS A 56 -7.39 -16.71 26.62
CA LYS A 56 -8.57 -16.58 27.49
C LYS A 56 -9.39 -15.39 27.02
N GLN A 57 -10.50 -15.64 26.31
CA GLN A 57 -11.49 -14.62 25.93
C GLN A 57 -10.88 -13.34 25.30
N GLY A 58 -9.99 -13.50 24.32
CA GLY A 58 -9.32 -12.37 23.64
C GLY A 58 -8.06 -11.84 24.34
N GLU A 59 -7.71 -12.40 25.50
CA GLU A 59 -6.49 -12.07 26.25
C GLU A 59 -5.52 -13.24 26.25
N ILE A 60 -4.26 -12.95 26.58
CA ILE A 60 -3.21 -13.96 26.75
C ILE A 60 -2.77 -13.99 28.21
N GLN A 61 -2.97 -15.13 28.87
CA GLN A 61 -2.32 -15.41 30.14
C GLN A 61 -0.99 -16.11 29.89
N PHE A 62 0.12 -15.60 30.43
CA PHE A 62 1.36 -16.37 30.46
C PHE A 62 1.65 -16.95 31.85
N ARG A 63 2.20 -18.17 31.85
CA ARG A 63 2.40 -19.00 33.05
C ARG A 63 3.73 -19.74 32.96
N LYS A 64 4.19 -20.21 34.12
CA LYS A 64 5.39 -21.05 34.28
C LYS A 64 6.63 -20.45 33.59
N PHE A 65 6.80 -19.14 33.75
CA PHE A 65 7.97 -18.43 33.25
C PHE A 65 9.18 -18.76 34.12
N ALA A 66 10.21 -19.35 33.53
CA ALA A 66 11.40 -19.82 34.22
C ALA A 66 12.64 -19.54 33.38
N THR A 67 13.70 -19.07 34.01
CA THR A 67 15.05 -18.95 33.43
C THR A 67 16.01 -19.71 34.33
N ASP A 68 16.84 -20.58 33.76
CA ASP A 68 17.85 -21.35 34.48
C ASP A 68 18.71 -20.40 35.33
N GLN A 69 18.96 -20.76 36.60
CA GLN A 69 19.67 -19.93 37.58
C GLN A 69 21.04 -19.45 37.06
N ALA A 70 21.76 -20.29 36.31
CA ALA A 70 23.07 -19.93 35.74
C ALA A 70 22.99 -18.83 34.66
N TYR A 71 21.79 -18.54 34.14
CA TYR A 71 21.53 -17.58 33.07
C TYR A 71 20.64 -16.41 33.55
N GLN A 72 20.30 -16.34 34.84
CA GLN A 72 19.54 -15.22 35.39
C GLN A 72 20.40 -13.94 35.44
N GLY A 73 19.74 -12.78 35.37
CA GLY A 73 20.41 -11.47 35.37
C GLY A 73 21.07 -11.07 34.05
N GLN A 74 21.13 -11.95 33.05
CA GLN A 74 21.83 -11.72 31.77
C GLN A 74 20.90 -11.27 30.63
N GLY A 75 19.63 -10.95 30.92
CA GLY A 75 18.67 -10.44 29.94
C GLY A 75 17.91 -11.50 29.13
N TYR A 76 18.24 -12.78 29.24
CA TYR A 76 17.55 -13.87 28.53
C TYR A 76 16.04 -13.92 28.80
N GLY A 77 15.63 -13.84 30.07
CA GLY A 77 14.22 -13.76 30.44
C GLY A 77 13.53 -12.51 29.85
N THR A 78 14.22 -11.38 29.82
CA THR A 78 13.71 -10.15 29.20
C THR A 78 13.49 -10.32 27.70
N THR A 79 14.43 -10.93 27.00
CA THR A 79 14.31 -11.24 25.56
C THR A 79 13.11 -12.14 25.29
N LEU A 80 12.96 -13.22 26.07
CA LEU A 80 11.85 -14.15 25.91
C LEU A 80 10.49 -13.49 26.19
N LEU A 81 10.37 -12.71 27.27
CA LEU A 81 9.11 -12.07 27.62
C LEU A 81 8.71 -10.97 26.62
N ARG A 82 9.67 -10.19 26.10
CA ARG A 82 9.41 -9.22 25.02
C ARG A 82 8.86 -9.91 23.77
N HIS A 83 9.46 -11.03 23.38
CA HIS A 83 8.98 -11.81 22.25
C HIS A 83 7.54 -12.28 22.46
N VAL A 84 7.20 -12.78 23.65
CA VAL A 84 5.84 -13.22 23.97
C VAL A 84 4.83 -12.08 23.96
N ILE A 85 5.17 -10.91 24.51
CA ILE A 85 4.30 -9.72 24.46
C ILE A 85 4.06 -9.31 23.00
N SER A 86 5.12 -9.25 22.19
CA SER A 86 5.01 -8.91 20.76
C SER A 86 4.18 -9.94 19.98
N ALA A 87 4.32 -11.24 20.29
CA ALA A 87 3.51 -12.28 19.68
C ALA A 87 2.03 -12.17 20.08
N ALA A 88 1.72 -11.81 21.34
CA ALA A 88 0.36 -11.54 21.78
C ALA A 88 -0.25 -10.31 21.08
N GLU A 89 0.52 -9.24 20.93
CA GLU A 89 0.12 -8.03 20.19
C GLU A 89 -0.17 -8.34 18.71
N ALA A 90 0.74 -9.06 18.05
CA ALA A 90 0.56 -9.48 16.65
C ALA A 90 -0.60 -10.46 16.46
N GLY A 91 -0.90 -11.28 17.47
CA GLY A 91 -2.07 -12.17 17.50
C GLY A 91 -3.39 -11.47 17.78
N GLY A 92 -3.40 -10.15 17.97
CA GLY A 92 -4.60 -9.35 18.21
C GLY A 92 -5.17 -9.49 19.63
N ALA A 93 -4.39 -9.95 20.60
CA ALA A 93 -4.84 -10.01 21.98
C ALA A 93 -5.08 -8.59 22.52
N THR A 94 -6.15 -8.40 23.30
CA THR A 94 -6.50 -7.11 23.92
C THR A 94 -5.72 -6.84 25.20
N ALA A 95 -5.16 -7.89 25.80
CA ALA A 95 -4.33 -7.81 26.99
C ALA A 95 -3.40 -9.02 27.13
N ILE A 96 -2.32 -8.83 27.89
CA ILE A 96 -1.46 -9.91 28.38
C ILE A 96 -1.28 -9.81 29.89
N TRP A 97 -1.37 -10.94 30.60
CA TRP A 97 -1.34 -10.95 32.07
C TRP A 97 -0.73 -12.22 32.64
N CYS A 98 -0.35 -12.17 33.93
CA CYS A 98 0.15 -13.32 34.67
C CYS A 98 -0.13 -13.22 36.17
N ASN A 99 0.00 -14.35 36.85
CA ASN A 99 0.00 -14.40 38.31
C ASN A 99 1.46 -14.34 38.78
N ALA A 100 1.91 -13.13 39.14
CA ALA A 100 3.27 -12.89 39.59
C ALA A 100 3.38 -13.18 41.10
N ARG A 101 4.51 -13.75 41.54
CA ARG A 101 4.84 -13.70 42.99
C ARG A 101 5.03 -12.23 43.38
N LEU A 102 4.56 -11.85 44.57
CA LEU A 102 4.55 -10.45 45.00
C LEU A 102 5.96 -9.82 44.98
N ASP A 103 6.98 -10.59 45.38
CA ASP A 103 8.40 -10.20 45.35
C ASP A 103 9.00 -10.05 43.94
N LYS A 104 8.30 -10.55 42.90
CA LYS A 104 8.70 -10.45 41.49
C LYS A 104 7.89 -9.42 40.70
N ALA A 105 6.92 -8.73 41.30
CA ALA A 105 6.08 -7.75 40.60
C ALA A 105 6.91 -6.68 39.87
N ALA A 106 7.98 -6.18 40.51
CA ALA A 106 8.87 -5.17 39.95
C ALA A 106 9.59 -5.61 38.65
N PHE A 107 9.77 -6.92 38.42
CA PHE A 107 10.30 -7.42 37.16
C PHE A 107 9.31 -7.18 36.02
N TYR A 108 8.02 -7.50 36.22
CA TYR A 108 6.98 -7.39 35.19
C TYR A 108 6.60 -5.94 34.89
N GLN A 109 6.70 -5.04 35.87
CA GLN A 109 6.49 -3.60 35.67
C GLN A 109 7.42 -3.02 34.59
N LYS A 110 8.65 -3.56 34.44
CA LYS A 110 9.59 -3.14 33.38
C LYS A 110 9.09 -3.42 31.96
N PHE A 111 8.06 -4.24 31.80
CA PHE A 111 7.44 -4.59 30.52
C PHE A 111 6.09 -3.88 30.32
N GLY A 112 5.73 -2.95 31.21
CA GLY A 112 4.46 -2.22 31.17
C GLY A 112 3.28 -3.01 31.75
N LEU A 113 3.53 -4.05 32.56
CA LEU A 113 2.46 -4.70 33.32
C LEU A 113 2.23 -3.94 34.62
N GLU A 114 0.97 -3.69 34.94
CA GLU A 114 0.52 -3.00 36.15
C GLU A 114 -0.07 -4.00 37.14
N LYS A 115 0.01 -3.65 38.43
CA LYS A 115 -0.62 -4.42 39.52
C LYS A 115 -2.13 -4.22 39.47
N THR A 116 -2.88 -5.31 39.56
CA THR A 116 -4.34 -5.25 39.77
C THR A 116 -4.67 -5.25 41.27
N ALA A 117 -5.96 -5.17 41.62
CA ALA A 117 -6.43 -5.31 42.99
C ALA A 117 -6.49 -6.78 43.48
N GLU A 118 -6.18 -7.75 42.61
CA GLU A 118 -6.31 -9.18 42.90
C GLU A 118 -4.99 -9.75 43.46
N GLU A 119 -4.89 -9.75 44.79
CA GLU A 119 -3.84 -10.43 45.55
C GLU A 119 -4.41 -11.68 46.25
N TYR A 120 -3.62 -12.76 46.28
CA TYR A 120 -4.02 -13.99 46.94
C TYR A 120 -2.81 -14.82 47.41
N GLU A 121 -3.03 -15.72 48.36
CA GLU A 121 -1.99 -16.64 48.85
C GLU A 121 -2.23 -18.05 48.33
N ARG A 122 -1.15 -18.76 47.98
CA ARG A 122 -1.19 -20.20 47.67
C ARG A 122 0.12 -20.85 48.09
N ASP A 123 0.03 -21.96 48.84
CA ASP A 123 1.19 -22.71 49.34
C ASP A 123 2.19 -21.83 50.12
N GLY A 124 1.69 -20.88 50.91
CA GLY A 124 2.52 -19.94 51.70
C GLY A 124 3.21 -18.85 50.87
N LEU A 125 2.87 -18.71 49.59
CA LEU A 125 3.41 -17.68 48.70
C LEU A 125 2.32 -16.68 48.32
N GLN A 126 2.63 -15.38 48.43
CA GLN A 126 1.76 -14.30 47.99
C GLN A 126 1.91 -14.04 46.48
N TYR A 127 0.77 -13.89 45.82
CA TYR A 127 0.66 -13.61 44.39
C TYR A 127 -0.19 -12.36 44.15
N ILE A 128 0.11 -11.68 43.04
CA ILE A 128 -0.69 -10.59 42.51
C ILE A 128 -0.88 -10.79 41.00
N ILE A 129 -2.08 -10.48 40.50
CA ILE A 129 -2.31 -10.46 39.05
C ILE A 129 -1.68 -9.18 38.47
N MET A 130 -0.78 -9.38 37.50
CA MET A 130 -0.12 -8.33 36.74
C MET A 130 -0.68 -8.30 35.32
N ARG A 131 -1.06 -7.13 34.81
CA ARG A 131 -1.76 -7.00 33.52
C ARG A 131 -1.22 -5.83 32.69
N LYS A 132 -1.08 -6.04 31.38
CA LYS A 132 -0.79 -5.00 30.39
C LYS A 132 -1.90 -5.01 29.34
N GLN A 133 -2.56 -3.87 29.14
CA GLN A 133 -3.46 -3.70 28.00
C GLN A 133 -2.63 -3.62 26.72
N LEU A 134 -3.04 -4.39 25.72
CA LEU A 134 -2.42 -4.40 24.41
C LEU A 134 -3.30 -3.60 23.46
N VAL A 135 -2.69 -2.67 22.74
CA VAL A 135 -3.40 -1.92 21.70
C VAL A 135 -3.29 -2.73 20.43
N ALA A 136 -4.42 -2.96 19.73
CA ALA A 136 -4.39 -3.60 18.42
C ALA A 136 -3.36 -2.90 17.53
N ALA A 137 -2.60 -3.67 16.74
CA ALA A 137 -1.64 -3.10 15.80
C ALA A 137 -2.39 -2.14 14.85
N ARG A 138 -2.21 -0.83 15.06
CA ARG A 138 -2.79 0.20 14.21
C ARG A 138 -1.94 0.29 12.94
N LEU A 139 -2.59 0.40 11.78
CA LEU A 139 -1.88 0.70 10.55
C LEU A 139 -1.10 2.00 10.74
N SER A 140 0.09 2.09 10.14
CA SER A 140 0.76 3.38 10.10
C SER A 140 -0.12 4.40 9.37
N GLU A 141 -0.18 5.63 9.85
CA GLU A 141 -0.91 6.73 9.20
C GLU A 141 -0.52 6.84 7.71
N ARG A 142 0.76 6.62 7.40
CA ARG A 142 1.27 6.57 6.03
C ARG A 142 0.53 5.54 5.16
N LEU A 143 0.37 4.31 5.65
CA LEU A 143 -0.31 3.25 4.93
C LEU A 143 -1.82 3.52 4.82
N GLU A 144 -2.45 4.07 5.86
CA GLU A 144 -3.86 4.47 5.82
C GLU A 144 -4.11 5.51 4.70
N GLN A 145 -3.25 6.53 4.60
CA GLN A 145 -3.30 7.54 3.53
C GLN A 145 -3.10 6.95 2.13
N GLN A 146 -2.12 6.05 1.96
CA GLN A 146 -1.87 5.37 0.69
C GLN A 146 -3.06 4.54 0.23
N ILE A 147 -3.64 3.73 1.13
CA ILE A 147 -4.82 2.93 0.80
C ILE A 147 -6.01 3.82 0.48
N LYS A 148 -6.20 4.93 1.21
CA LYS A 148 -7.26 5.90 0.92
C LYS A 148 -7.13 6.47 -0.49
N PHE A 149 -5.93 6.87 -0.90
CA PHE A 149 -5.68 7.33 -2.27
C PHE A 149 -5.94 6.23 -3.31
N ILE A 150 -5.45 5.01 -3.09
CA ILE A 150 -5.64 3.86 -3.99
C ILE A 150 -7.13 3.54 -4.19
N VAL A 151 -7.94 3.60 -3.13
CA VAL A 151 -9.38 3.41 -3.23
C VAL A 151 -10.05 4.57 -3.97
N GLU A 152 -9.59 5.81 -3.74
CA GLU A 152 -10.17 6.99 -4.39
C GLU A 152 -9.96 6.99 -5.91
N VAL A 153 -8.78 6.59 -6.40
CA VAL A 153 -8.46 6.59 -7.83
C VAL A 153 -9.25 5.56 -8.65
N ASP A 154 -9.91 4.59 -8.00
CA ASP A 154 -10.81 3.64 -8.68
C ASP A 154 -11.96 4.35 -9.41
N LYS A 155 -12.37 5.52 -8.91
CA LYS A 155 -13.41 6.37 -9.53
C LYS A 155 -13.09 6.77 -10.96
N LEU A 156 -11.80 6.86 -11.35
CA LEU A 156 -11.37 7.21 -12.70
C LEU A 156 -11.90 6.23 -13.76
N LYS A 157 -12.19 4.98 -13.37
CA LYS A 157 -12.81 3.96 -14.24
C LYS A 157 -14.24 4.29 -14.64
N ASN A 158 -14.87 5.29 -14.01
CA ASN A 158 -16.23 5.72 -14.30
C ASN A 158 -16.29 7.07 -15.02
N ILE A 159 -15.14 7.66 -15.37
CA ILE A 159 -15.08 8.85 -16.20
C ILE A 159 -14.92 8.41 -17.65
N TYR A 160 -15.91 8.72 -18.47
CA TYR A 160 -16.01 8.27 -19.86
C TYR A 160 -15.64 9.39 -20.82
N ARG A 161 -14.78 9.07 -21.78
CA ARG A 161 -14.35 9.97 -22.86
C ARG A 161 -15.25 9.83 -24.08
N LYS A 162 -15.12 10.73 -25.05
CA LYS A 162 -15.84 10.64 -26.34
C LYS A 162 -15.27 9.61 -27.32
N ASN A 163 -14.07 9.09 -27.06
CA ASN A 163 -13.42 8.12 -27.95
C ASN A 163 -14.06 6.74 -27.77
N LEU A 164 -14.23 6.00 -28.87
CA LEU A 164 -14.78 4.64 -28.83
C LEU A 164 -13.65 3.61 -28.74
N VAL A 165 -13.91 2.52 -28.03
CA VAL A 165 -13.02 1.36 -28.00
C VAL A 165 -13.10 0.63 -29.35
N ILE A 166 -11.94 0.29 -29.93
CA ILE A 166 -11.87 -0.42 -31.23
C ILE A 166 -12.65 -1.73 -31.17
N GLY A 167 -13.54 -1.94 -32.14
CA GLY A 167 -14.40 -3.12 -32.21
C GLY A 167 -15.59 -3.09 -31.23
N SER A 168 -15.90 -1.93 -30.63
CA SER A 168 -17.03 -1.73 -29.73
C SER A 168 -17.76 -0.42 -30.02
N GLU A 169 -18.99 -0.29 -29.50
CA GLU A 169 -19.71 1.00 -29.44
C GLU A 169 -19.54 1.71 -28.08
N ARG A 170 -18.80 1.10 -27.15
CA ARG A 170 -18.56 1.65 -25.83
C ARG A 170 -17.52 2.78 -25.90
N PRO A 171 -17.76 3.91 -25.21
CA PRO A 171 -16.72 4.90 -24.99
C PRO A 171 -15.60 4.38 -24.08
N GLU A 172 -14.35 4.78 -24.33
CA GLU A 172 -13.23 4.50 -23.42
C GLU A 172 -13.39 5.28 -22.11
N THR A 173 -12.71 4.82 -21.07
CA THR A 173 -12.60 5.54 -19.78
C THR A 173 -11.21 6.15 -19.63
N ASP A 174 -11.05 7.18 -18.79
CA ASP A 174 -9.74 7.81 -18.56
C ASP A 174 -8.70 6.83 -17.99
N ALA A 175 -9.16 5.85 -17.21
CA ALA A 175 -8.31 4.78 -16.70
C ALA A 175 -7.78 3.88 -17.84
N GLU A 176 -8.63 3.52 -18.80
CA GLU A 176 -8.25 2.76 -19.99
C GLU A 176 -7.34 3.57 -20.93
N HIS A 177 -7.64 4.87 -21.07
CA HIS A 177 -6.83 5.82 -21.82
C HIS A 177 -5.41 5.88 -21.25
N SER A 178 -5.27 6.17 -19.95
CA SER A 178 -3.99 6.23 -19.24
C SER A 178 -3.19 4.93 -19.31
N TRP A 179 -3.86 3.78 -19.20
CA TRP A 179 -3.22 2.47 -19.43
C TRP A 179 -2.66 2.35 -20.85
N HIS A 180 -3.42 2.75 -21.86
CA HIS A 180 -2.98 2.68 -23.26
C HIS A 180 -1.78 3.60 -23.51
N LEU A 181 -1.78 4.82 -22.94
CA LEU A 181 -0.64 5.73 -23.01
C LEU A 181 0.62 5.14 -22.36
N ALA A 182 0.49 4.44 -21.23
CA ALA A 182 1.64 3.80 -20.58
C ALA A 182 2.26 2.70 -21.45
N ILE A 183 1.45 1.91 -22.17
CA ILE A 183 1.94 0.95 -23.16
C ILE A 183 2.65 1.67 -24.31
N MET A 184 2.05 2.73 -24.84
CA MET A 184 2.65 3.54 -25.90
C MET A 184 3.97 4.18 -25.48
N ALA A 185 4.09 4.65 -24.23
CA ALA A 185 5.33 5.23 -23.70
C ALA A 185 6.47 4.21 -23.70
N MET A 186 6.21 2.96 -23.33
CA MET A 186 7.22 1.90 -23.37
C MET A 186 7.68 1.56 -24.78
N LEU A 187 6.77 1.57 -25.75
CA LEU A 187 7.05 1.13 -27.12
C LEU A 187 7.59 2.26 -28.00
N LEU A 188 7.07 3.48 -27.86
CA LEU A 188 7.33 4.56 -28.79
C LEU A 188 8.46 5.50 -28.36
N ALA A 189 9.05 5.29 -27.17
CA ALA A 189 10.15 6.12 -26.67
C ALA A 189 11.38 6.09 -27.59
N GLU A 190 11.61 5.00 -28.33
CA GLU A 190 12.73 4.90 -29.27
C GLU A 190 12.62 5.85 -30.47
N HIS A 191 11.42 6.34 -30.79
CA HIS A 191 11.22 7.31 -31.87
C HIS A 191 11.55 8.75 -31.44
N ILE A 192 11.83 8.99 -30.15
CA ILE A 192 12.34 10.29 -29.68
C ILE A 192 13.84 10.33 -29.85
N THR A 193 14.26 10.98 -30.92
CA THR A 193 15.67 11.11 -31.29
C THR A 193 16.28 12.46 -30.90
N SER A 194 15.45 13.44 -30.52
CA SER A 194 15.87 14.81 -30.23
C SER A 194 16.52 14.99 -28.86
N CYS A 195 16.22 14.10 -27.91
CA CYS A 195 16.74 14.14 -26.54
C CYS A 195 16.61 12.77 -25.87
N ARG A 196 17.30 12.59 -24.74
CA ARG A 196 17.06 11.43 -23.86
C ARG A 196 15.85 11.71 -22.98
N VAL A 197 15.01 10.69 -22.81
CA VAL A 197 13.81 10.74 -21.96
C VAL A 197 13.86 9.65 -20.90
N ASP A 198 13.32 9.92 -19.71
CA ASP A 198 13.07 8.91 -18.69
C ASP A 198 11.70 8.24 -18.92
N VAL A 199 11.72 7.04 -19.51
CA VAL A 199 10.50 6.28 -19.81
C VAL A 199 9.69 5.95 -18.55
N LEU A 200 10.35 5.65 -17.42
CA LEU A 200 9.64 5.34 -16.18
C LEU A 200 8.92 6.58 -15.65
N LYS A 201 9.54 7.76 -15.76
CA LYS A 201 8.91 9.03 -15.40
C LYS A 201 7.69 9.31 -16.27
N ILE A 202 7.77 9.06 -17.58
CA ILE A 202 6.63 9.25 -18.51
C ILE A 202 5.49 8.29 -18.16
N ILE A 203 5.78 7.01 -17.89
CA ILE A 203 4.77 6.05 -17.45
C ILE A 203 4.07 6.54 -16.18
N LYS A 204 4.83 6.98 -15.16
CA LYS A 204 4.24 7.54 -13.94
C LYS A 204 3.34 8.74 -14.24
N MET A 205 3.80 9.64 -15.12
CA MET A 205 3.10 10.86 -15.51
C MET A 205 1.76 10.55 -16.21
N VAL A 206 1.77 9.71 -17.25
CA VAL A 206 0.54 9.38 -17.98
C VAL A 206 -0.43 8.53 -17.17
N LEU A 207 0.04 7.76 -16.17
CA LEU A 207 -0.86 7.03 -15.28
C LEU A 207 -1.62 7.93 -14.29
N ILE A 208 -1.15 9.16 -14.05
CA ILE A 208 -1.74 10.08 -13.06
C ILE A 208 -2.28 11.37 -13.64
N HIS A 209 -2.01 11.68 -14.92
CA HIS A 209 -2.35 12.98 -15.52
C HIS A 209 -3.84 13.32 -15.44
N ASP A 210 -4.72 12.35 -15.74
CA ASP A 210 -6.18 12.53 -15.71
C ASP A 210 -6.82 12.17 -14.35
N ILE A 211 -6.05 11.88 -13.28
CA ILE A 211 -6.65 11.59 -11.95
C ILE A 211 -7.54 12.75 -11.47
N VAL A 212 -7.21 13.99 -11.83
CA VAL A 212 -7.98 15.19 -11.51
C VAL A 212 -9.40 15.17 -12.10
N GLU A 213 -9.62 14.41 -13.18
CA GLU A 213 -10.93 14.30 -13.84
C GLU A 213 -11.94 13.50 -12.99
N ILE A 214 -11.50 12.83 -11.92
CA ILE A 214 -12.42 12.26 -10.90
C ILE A 214 -13.36 13.31 -10.33
N ASP A 215 -12.87 14.52 -10.10
CA ASP A 215 -13.68 15.63 -9.58
C ASP A 215 -14.01 16.66 -10.65
N ALA A 216 -13.08 16.92 -11.57
CA ALA A 216 -13.27 17.92 -12.61
C ALA A 216 -14.18 17.44 -13.74
N GLY A 217 -14.25 16.13 -13.99
CA GLY A 217 -14.86 15.51 -15.17
C GLY A 217 -14.02 15.68 -16.44
N ASP A 218 -14.13 14.71 -17.36
CA ASP A 218 -13.50 14.80 -18.69
C ASP A 218 -14.06 16.00 -19.46
N THR A 219 -13.16 16.79 -20.04
CA THR A 219 -13.51 17.94 -20.88
C THR A 219 -13.07 17.67 -22.31
N TYR A 220 -14.05 17.43 -23.19
CA TYR A 220 -13.78 17.11 -24.59
C TYR A 220 -12.93 18.18 -25.26
N CYS A 221 -11.85 17.76 -25.92
CA CYS A 221 -10.80 18.66 -26.36
C CYS A 221 -11.18 19.70 -27.44
N TYR A 222 -12.32 19.55 -28.10
CA TYR A 222 -12.84 20.52 -29.07
C TYR A 222 -13.97 21.41 -28.50
N ASP A 223 -14.36 21.23 -27.24
CA ASP A 223 -15.39 22.04 -26.56
C ASP A 223 -14.76 23.29 -25.92
N GLN A 224 -14.88 24.43 -26.60
CA GLN A 224 -14.33 25.70 -26.14
C GLN A 224 -15.04 26.27 -24.91
N GLN A 225 -16.32 25.94 -24.70
CA GLN A 225 -17.12 26.51 -23.61
C GLN A 225 -16.87 25.77 -22.29
N ALA A 226 -16.76 24.44 -22.34
CA ALA A 226 -16.39 23.62 -21.19
C ALA A 226 -14.93 23.83 -20.73
N GLY A 227 -14.08 24.41 -21.58
CA GLY A 227 -12.67 24.71 -21.26
C GLY A 227 -12.45 25.95 -20.37
N LEU A 228 -13.44 26.82 -20.18
CA LEU A 228 -13.24 28.14 -19.54
C LEU A 228 -12.91 28.07 -18.04
N ASP A 229 -13.46 27.10 -17.32
CA ASP A 229 -13.23 26.89 -15.88
C ASP A 229 -12.40 25.63 -15.59
N LYS A 230 -11.96 24.92 -16.64
CA LYS A 230 -11.24 23.64 -16.58
C LYS A 230 -10.03 23.70 -15.64
N ALA A 231 -9.13 24.67 -15.87
CA ALA A 231 -7.91 24.79 -15.09
C ALA A 231 -8.17 25.00 -13.58
N ALA A 232 -9.21 25.76 -13.21
CA ALA A 232 -9.55 25.98 -11.82
C ALA A 232 -10.15 24.72 -11.16
N ARG A 233 -11.01 24.00 -11.89
CA ARG A 233 -11.58 22.71 -11.43
C ARG A 233 -10.49 21.67 -11.22
N GLU A 234 -9.61 21.51 -12.20
CA GLU A 234 -8.50 20.55 -12.14
C GLU A 234 -7.49 20.90 -11.05
N GLN A 235 -7.21 22.19 -10.84
CA GLN A 235 -6.34 22.64 -9.76
C GLN A 235 -6.89 22.27 -8.38
N ALA A 236 -8.19 22.50 -8.15
CA ALA A 236 -8.85 22.13 -6.90
C ALA A 236 -8.92 20.61 -6.71
N ALA A 237 -9.14 19.86 -7.79
CA ALA A 237 -9.12 18.40 -7.80
C ALA A 237 -7.72 17.87 -7.45
N ALA A 238 -6.67 18.42 -8.07
CA ALA A 238 -5.27 18.07 -7.79
C ALA A 238 -4.91 18.30 -6.32
N ASP A 239 -5.28 19.45 -5.76
CA ASP A 239 -5.05 19.78 -4.36
C ASP A 239 -5.72 18.76 -3.43
N ARG A 240 -6.98 18.38 -3.71
CA ARG A 240 -7.72 17.42 -2.90
C ARG A 240 -7.17 16.00 -3.03
N LEU A 241 -7.02 15.51 -4.26
CA LEU A 241 -6.71 14.11 -4.56
C LEU A 241 -5.28 13.77 -4.17
N PHE A 242 -4.29 14.54 -4.62
CA PHE A 242 -2.90 14.32 -4.22
C PHE A 242 -2.66 14.69 -2.74
N GLY A 243 -3.50 15.55 -2.14
CA GLY A 243 -3.50 15.83 -0.71
C GLY A 243 -3.92 14.66 0.18
N LEU A 244 -4.50 13.58 -0.37
CA LEU A 244 -4.79 12.35 0.37
C LEU A 244 -3.54 11.54 0.70
N LEU A 245 -2.46 11.74 -0.06
CA LEU A 245 -1.21 10.99 0.09
C LEU A 245 -0.35 11.50 1.25
N PRO A 246 0.57 10.66 1.76
CA PRO A 246 1.63 11.13 2.64
C PRO A 246 2.46 12.24 1.99
N ALA A 247 2.92 13.23 2.76
CA ALA A 247 3.54 14.47 2.27
C ALA A 247 4.57 14.28 1.12
N GLY A 248 5.51 13.34 1.25
CA GLY A 248 6.51 13.09 0.20
C GLY A 248 5.92 12.55 -1.11
N GLN A 249 4.91 11.67 -1.06
CA GLN A 249 4.23 11.15 -2.26
C GLN A 249 3.27 12.18 -2.85
N SER A 250 2.61 12.95 -1.98
CA SER A 250 1.77 14.07 -2.39
C SER A 250 2.57 15.06 -3.25
N GLN A 251 3.74 15.49 -2.76
CA GLN A 251 4.61 16.40 -3.48
C GLN A 251 5.14 15.81 -4.80
N GLU A 252 5.57 14.53 -4.81
CA GLU A 252 6.08 13.87 -6.02
C GLU A 252 5.01 13.79 -7.12
N LEU A 253 3.84 13.24 -6.81
CA LEU A 253 2.79 13.04 -7.82
C LEU A 253 2.17 14.36 -8.27
N ARG A 254 2.03 15.32 -7.34
CA ARG A 254 1.56 16.65 -7.70
C ARG A 254 2.52 17.35 -8.65
N ALA A 255 3.82 17.29 -8.40
CA ALA A 255 4.82 17.87 -9.29
C ALA A 255 4.83 17.20 -10.68
N LEU A 256 4.60 15.88 -10.76
CA LEU A 256 4.46 15.19 -12.04
C LEU A 256 3.23 15.66 -12.82
N TRP A 257 2.10 15.87 -12.13
CA TRP A 257 0.90 16.43 -12.74
C TRP A 257 1.12 17.88 -13.22
N ASP A 258 1.69 18.75 -12.38
CA ASP A 258 2.03 20.13 -12.76
C ASP A 258 2.99 20.17 -13.96
N GLU A 259 3.95 19.25 -14.02
CA GLU A 259 4.90 19.13 -15.14
C GLU A 259 4.21 18.72 -16.45
N PHE A 260 3.26 17.77 -16.39
CA PHE A 260 2.44 17.37 -17.53
C PHE A 260 1.64 18.56 -18.07
N GLU A 261 0.97 19.31 -17.20
CA GLU A 261 0.17 20.49 -17.58
C GLU A 261 1.00 21.60 -18.23
N GLN A 262 2.24 21.78 -17.78
CA GLN A 262 3.15 22.78 -18.35
C GLN A 262 3.63 22.42 -19.76
N LYS A 263 3.78 21.13 -20.08
CA LYS A 263 4.18 20.63 -21.42
C LYS A 263 5.54 21.15 -21.89
N GLN A 264 6.47 21.39 -20.96
CA GLN A 264 7.78 21.99 -21.25
C GLN A 264 8.93 20.98 -21.27
N SER A 265 8.95 20.05 -20.31
CA SER A 265 10.02 19.05 -20.22
C SER A 265 9.97 18.06 -21.39
N PRO A 266 11.09 17.40 -21.73
CA PRO A 266 11.11 16.31 -22.70
C PRO A 266 10.06 15.24 -22.41
N GLU A 267 9.93 14.83 -21.14
CA GLU A 267 8.96 13.84 -20.70
C GLU A 267 7.52 14.31 -20.85
N ALA A 268 7.19 15.54 -20.43
CA ALA A 268 5.83 16.09 -20.56
C ALA A 268 5.43 16.30 -22.02
N ARG A 269 6.38 16.73 -22.87
CA ARG A 269 6.13 16.85 -24.31
C ARG A 269 5.88 15.50 -24.95
N MET A 270 6.64 14.46 -24.59
CA MET A 270 6.36 13.11 -25.04
C MET A 270 4.98 12.65 -24.58
N ALA A 271 4.66 12.80 -23.29
CA ALA A 271 3.37 12.41 -22.74
C ALA A 271 2.20 13.10 -23.48
N ASP A 272 2.26 14.42 -23.72
CA ASP A 272 1.26 15.17 -24.50
C ASP A 272 1.18 14.70 -25.95
N ALA A 273 2.29 14.30 -26.57
CA ALA A 273 2.26 13.74 -27.92
C ALA A 273 1.54 12.37 -27.96
N LEU A 274 1.77 11.51 -26.97
CA LEU A 274 1.08 10.22 -26.85
C LEU A 274 -0.42 10.41 -26.59
N ASP A 275 -0.78 11.33 -25.68
CA ASP A 275 -2.16 11.71 -25.36
C ASP A 275 -2.94 12.21 -26.60
N ARG A 276 -2.27 12.89 -27.53
CA ARG A 276 -2.89 13.31 -28.80
C ARG A 276 -2.96 12.20 -29.85
N LEU A 277 -1.94 11.34 -29.89
CA LEU A 277 -1.83 10.26 -30.86
C LEU A 277 -2.82 9.11 -30.58
N GLN A 278 -3.06 8.77 -29.31
CA GLN A 278 -3.95 7.66 -28.96
C GLN A 278 -5.39 7.86 -29.48
N PRO A 279 -6.04 9.02 -29.28
CA PRO A 279 -7.37 9.29 -29.83
C PRO A 279 -7.39 9.26 -31.35
N LEU A 280 -6.34 9.76 -32.01
CA LEU A 280 -6.20 9.70 -33.46
C LEU A 280 -6.25 8.25 -33.98
N LEU A 281 -5.53 7.34 -33.32
CA LEU A 281 -5.57 5.91 -33.65
C LEU A 281 -6.95 5.31 -33.42
N LEU A 282 -7.60 5.62 -32.29
CA LEU A 282 -8.96 5.12 -32.00
C LEU A 282 -9.97 5.59 -33.03
N HIS A 283 -9.99 6.90 -33.35
CA HIS A 283 -10.90 7.46 -34.35
C HIS A 283 -10.70 6.81 -35.72
N TYR A 284 -9.45 6.65 -36.16
CA TYR A 284 -9.15 5.98 -37.42
C TYR A 284 -9.66 4.54 -37.46
N HIS A 285 -9.41 3.76 -36.40
CA HIS A 285 -9.82 2.35 -36.31
C HIS A 285 -11.30 2.13 -35.97
N THR A 286 -12.05 3.20 -35.69
CA THR A 286 -13.50 3.19 -35.47
C THR A 286 -14.27 3.87 -36.60
N GLY A 287 -13.63 4.06 -37.75
CA GLY A 287 -14.28 4.62 -38.95
C GLY A 287 -14.64 6.10 -38.84
N GLY A 288 -13.97 6.84 -37.95
CA GLY A 288 -14.23 8.27 -37.75
C GLY A 288 -15.54 8.60 -37.03
N LYS A 289 -16.24 7.62 -36.45
CA LYS A 289 -17.57 7.82 -35.82
C LYS A 289 -17.60 9.02 -34.86
N SER A 290 -16.65 9.10 -33.94
CA SER A 290 -16.58 10.21 -32.98
C SER A 290 -16.24 11.56 -33.64
N TRP A 291 -15.44 11.60 -34.72
CA TRP A 291 -15.25 12.83 -35.49
C TRP A 291 -16.52 13.28 -36.18
N GLN A 292 -17.25 12.36 -36.81
CA GLN A 292 -18.49 12.64 -37.51
C GLN A 292 -19.60 13.11 -36.55
N ASP A 293 -19.79 12.40 -35.44
CA ASP A 293 -20.80 12.71 -34.43
C ASP A 293 -20.60 14.10 -33.79
N ASN A 294 -19.35 14.60 -33.77
CA ASN A 294 -18.99 15.88 -33.18
C ASN A 294 -18.63 16.96 -34.23
N GLY A 295 -18.80 16.68 -35.53
CA GLY A 295 -18.57 17.65 -36.59
C GLY A 295 -17.11 18.13 -36.74
N ILE A 296 -16.15 17.26 -36.43
CA ILE A 296 -14.71 17.58 -36.48
C ILE A 296 -14.18 17.46 -37.90
N ASN A 297 -13.33 18.40 -38.34
CA ASN A 297 -12.68 18.38 -39.66
C ASN A 297 -11.16 18.16 -39.60
N ALA A 298 -10.55 17.95 -40.76
CA ALA A 298 -9.13 17.63 -40.88
C ALA A 298 -8.22 18.75 -40.36
N ASP A 299 -8.58 20.01 -40.56
CA ASP A 299 -7.79 21.15 -40.07
C ASP A 299 -7.76 21.21 -38.54
N GLN A 300 -8.87 20.90 -37.87
CA GLN A 300 -8.92 20.80 -36.41
C GLN A 300 -8.02 19.66 -35.89
N VAL A 301 -8.04 18.50 -36.55
CA VAL A 301 -7.20 17.34 -36.16
C VAL A 301 -5.72 17.64 -36.39
N ARG A 302 -5.35 18.31 -37.50
CA ARG A 302 -3.98 18.75 -37.76
C ARG A 302 -3.50 19.75 -36.74
N GLU A 303 -4.30 20.78 -36.43
CA GLU A 303 -3.94 21.78 -35.43
C GLU A 303 -3.73 21.14 -34.05
N ARG A 304 -4.60 20.19 -33.67
CA ARG A 304 -4.41 19.41 -32.44
C ARG A 304 -3.09 18.65 -32.44
N ASN A 305 -2.64 18.08 -33.56
CA ASN A 305 -1.43 17.25 -33.60
C ASN A 305 -0.16 17.99 -34.07
N ARG A 306 -0.23 19.30 -34.31
CA ARG A 306 0.86 20.09 -34.92
C ARG A 306 2.22 19.94 -34.24
N GLN A 307 2.24 19.75 -32.92
CA GLN A 307 3.47 19.68 -32.12
C GLN A 307 4.14 18.30 -32.18
N THR A 308 3.41 17.24 -32.54
CA THR A 308 3.91 15.86 -32.56
C THR A 308 5.14 15.71 -33.46
N ARG A 309 5.12 16.36 -34.63
CA ARG A 309 6.25 16.33 -35.58
C ARG A 309 7.53 16.96 -35.02
N GLY A 310 7.41 17.98 -34.17
CA GLY A 310 8.55 18.61 -33.51
C GLY A 310 9.13 17.80 -32.35
N ILE A 311 8.45 16.75 -31.91
CA ILE A 311 8.85 15.86 -30.82
C ILE A 311 9.46 14.58 -31.38
N ALA A 312 8.74 13.93 -32.30
CA ALA A 312 9.17 12.74 -33.02
C ALA A 312 8.74 12.85 -34.49
N ALA A 313 9.73 13.01 -35.39
CA ALA A 313 9.47 13.26 -36.80
C ALA A 313 8.67 12.12 -37.46
N GLU A 314 8.99 10.87 -37.13
CA GLU A 314 8.31 9.68 -37.67
C GLU A 314 6.86 9.58 -37.19
N LEU A 315 6.59 9.88 -35.91
CA LEU A 315 5.21 9.94 -35.40
C LEU A 315 4.42 11.09 -36.04
N GLY A 316 5.07 12.22 -36.32
CA GLY A 316 4.45 13.32 -37.07
C GLY A 316 4.07 12.93 -38.50
N LEU A 317 4.86 12.09 -39.18
CA LEU A 317 4.52 11.55 -40.49
C LEU A 317 3.34 10.58 -40.41
N LEU A 318 3.32 9.70 -39.41
CA LEU A 318 2.20 8.80 -39.16
C LEU A 318 0.89 9.56 -38.96
N VAL A 319 0.92 10.65 -38.17
CA VAL A 319 -0.24 11.51 -37.96
C VAL A 319 -0.81 12.01 -39.29
N GLU A 320 0.01 12.60 -40.15
CA GLU A 320 -0.48 13.13 -41.43
C GLU A 320 -0.99 12.03 -42.36
N GLN A 321 -0.32 10.87 -42.40
CA GLN A 321 -0.81 9.72 -43.17
C GLN A 321 -2.19 9.26 -42.71
N ILE A 322 -2.42 9.19 -41.39
CA ILE A 322 -3.73 8.83 -40.85
C ILE A 322 -4.79 9.88 -41.23
N ILE A 323 -4.47 11.17 -41.16
CA ILE A 323 -5.41 12.24 -41.49
C ILE A 323 -5.78 12.19 -42.99
N GLU A 324 -4.79 12.09 -43.87
CA GLU A 324 -5.01 12.02 -45.32
C GLU A 324 -5.84 10.79 -45.71
N ASP A 325 -5.50 9.62 -45.17
CA ASP A 325 -6.24 8.39 -45.44
C ASP A 325 -7.65 8.42 -44.84
N SER A 326 -7.84 9.03 -43.67
CA SER A 326 -9.17 9.24 -43.07
C SER A 326 -10.06 10.13 -43.94
N VAL A 327 -9.49 11.18 -44.55
CA VAL A 327 -10.21 12.04 -45.50
C VAL A 327 -10.56 11.26 -46.76
N ALA A 328 -9.62 10.48 -47.31
CA ALA A 328 -9.85 9.66 -48.51
C ALA A 328 -10.95 8.60 -48.30
N LYS A 329 -11.03 8.02 -47.09
CA LYS A 329 -12.07 7.05 -46.70
C LYS A 329 -13.40 7.67 -46.29
N GLY A 330 -13.48 9.00 -46.17
CA GLY A 330 -14.67 9.71 -45.71
C GLY A 330 -14.92 9.60 -44.19
N TYR A 331 -13.93 9.16 -43.42
CA TYR A 331 -14.00 9.11 -41.95
C TYR A 331 -13.89 10.50 -41.33
N LEU A 332 -13.16 11.40 -41.99
CA LEU A 332 -12.89 12.75 -41.53
C LEU A 332 -13.24 13.76 -42.63
N PRO A 333 -14.19 14.69 -42.38
CA PRO A 333 -14.45 15.81 -43.26
C PRO A 333 -13.19 16.64 -43.52
N LYS A 334 -13.08 17.21 -44.74
CA LYS A 334 -12.00 18.14 -45.08
C LYS A 334 -12.04 19.39 -44.25
#